data_AF-A0A2V6AJF3-F1
#
_entry.id   AF-A0A2V6AJF3-F1
#
_cell.length_a   1.000
_cell.length_b   1.000
_cell.length_c   1.000
_cell.angle_alpha   90.00
_cell.angle_beta   90.00
_cell.angle_gamma   90.00
#
_symmetry.space_group_name_H-M   'P 1'
#
loop_
_entity.id
_entity.type
_entity.pdbx_description
1 polymer ?
#
loop_
_entity_poly.entity_id
_entity_poly.type
_entity_poly.pdbx_seq_one_letter_code
_entity_poly.pdbx_strand_id
1 'polypeptide(L)'
;MLRDVALLALIAVTTASAQDNGTKQEPDSFDVEPPLLVPNRADAALPDTTSSEAGTPDFDLAKLEKDFERAKRNADGAKHLYRIGVISQVELEQRALRVVRLEADLANSRLERAKEQAAAVSSVMVNGQAANDERTKADLAQLTQAAQAAAAKRERAELNVAEANLHRQQELLAVGSARKSDVARAEQKLAELKAQKN
;
A
#
# COMPACT_ATOMS: atom_id res chain seq x y z
N MET A 1 4.66 -27.34 72.34
CA MET A 1 5.18 -28.64 71.86
C MET A 1 5.79 -28.37 70.50
N LEU A 2 7.10 -28.11 70.51
CA LEU A 2 8.17 -29.01 70.04
C LEU A 2 8.06 -29.26 68.52
N ARG A 3 8.93 -28.60 67.71
CA ARG A 3 10.15 -29.16 67.10
C ARG A 3 9.82 -29.83 65.75
N ASP A 4 10.58 -29.82 64.66
CA ASP A 4 11.94 -29.40 64.35
C ASP A 4 12.12 -29.59 62.81
N VAL A 5 12.99 -28.79 62.18
CA VAL A 5 14.11 -29.18 61.25
C VAL A 5 13.74 -29.98 59.98
N ALA A 6 13.88 -29.44 58.75
CA ALA A 6 15.09 -29.28 57.92
C ALA A 6 15.82 -30.58 57.50
N LEU A 7 16.55 -30.48 56.38
CA LEU A 7 17.61 -31.36 55.81
C LEU A 7 17.19 -32.18 54.56
N LEU A 8 17.54 -31.78 53.33
CA LEU A 8 18.83 -31.80 52.59
C LEU A 8 19.29 -33.19 52.11
N ALA A 9 19.36 -33.31 50.77
CA ALA A 9 20.29 -34.05 49.91
C ALA A 9 20.53 -35.56 50.09
N LEU A 10 20.41 -36.30 48.97
CA LEU A 10 21.47 -37.25 48.60
C LEU A 10 21.55 -37.44 47.08
N ILE A 11 22.69 -37.07 46.53
CA ILE A 11 23.14 -37.35 45.16
C ILE A 11 23.65 -38.79 45.15
N ALA A 12 23.12 -39.63 44.28
CA ALA A 12 23.69 -40.95 43.99
C ALA A 12 24.47 -40.88 42.67
N VAL A 13 25.79 -40.86 42.78
CA VAL A 13 26.73 -41.11 41.69
C VAL A 13 26.76 -42.61 41.43
N THR A 14 26.42 -43.03 40.21
CA THR A 14 26.73 -44.37 39.70
C THR A 14 27.70 -44.23 38.54
N THR A 15 28.97 -44.48 38.82
CA THR A 15 29.99 -44.76 37.83
C THR A 15 29.88 -46.23 37.41
N ALA A 16 29.63 -46.48 36.13
CA ALA A 16 29.89 -47.79 35.52
C ALA A 16 30.67 -47.57 34.23
N SER A 17 31.99 -47.70 34.35
CA SER A 17 32.93 -47.85 33.26
C SER A 17 32.81 -49.25 32.66
N ALA A 18 32.45 -49.33 31.38
CA ALA A 18 32.72 -50.49 30.55
C ALA A 18 33.40 -50.00 29.27
N GLN A 19 34.71 -50.19 29.19
CA GLN A 19 35.44 -50.20 27.92
C GLN A 19 35.08 -51.50 27.21
N ASP A 20 34.55 -51.40 26.00
CA ASP A 20 34.68 -52.46 25.02
C ASP A 20 35.03 -51.85 23.66
N ASN A 21 36.10 -52.38 23.07
CA ASN A 21 36.72 -51.94 21.83
C ASN A 21 36.01 -52.62 20.66
N GLY A 22 35.40 -51.84 19.77
CA GLY A 22 34.80 -52.38 18.56
C GLY A 22 34.42 -51.29 17.56
N THR A 23 35.38 -50.94 16.70
CA THR A 23 35.25 -50.21 15.43
C THR A 23 33.83 -49.84 15.00
N LYS A 24 33.44 -48.57 15.21
CA LYS A 24 32.32 -47.93 14.50
C LYS A 24 32.68 -46.48 14.18
N GLN A 25 32.95 -46.28 12.89
CA GLN A 25 32.71 -45.08 12.08
C GLN A 25 32.51 -43.77 12.85
N GLU A 26 33.44 -42.83 12.65
CA GLU A 26 33.23 -41.43 13.01
C GLU A 26 31.84 -40.97 12.51
N PRO A 27 31.01 -40.34 13.35
CA PRO A 27 29.84 -39.67 12.84
C PRO A 27 30.34 -38.54 11.96
N ASP A 28 30.14 -38.66 10.65
CA ASP A 28 30.32 -37.56 9.70
C ASP A 28 29.77 -36.29 10.35
N SER A 29 30.66 -35.32 10.55
CA SER A 29 30.31 -33.97 10.96
C SER A 29 29.20 -33.52 10.02
N PHE A 30 27.98 -33.42 10.54
CA PHE A 30 26.88 -32.78 9.83
C PHE A 30 27.14 -31.27 9.85
N ASP A 31 28.17 -30.84 9.12
CA ASP A 31 28.28 -29.49 8.57
C ASP A 31 27.22 -29.34 7.48
N VAL A 32 25.94 -29.44 7.89
CA VAL A 32 24.84 -28.99 7.05
C VAL A 32 24.88 -27.47 7.13
N GLU A 33 25.64 -26.88 6.23
CA GLU A 33 25.62 -25.44 6.00
C GLU A 33 24.14 -25.05 5.76
N PRO A 34 23.56 -24.16 6.58
CA PRO A 34 22.20 -23.71 6.34
C PRO A 34 22.18 -23.07 4.94
N PRO A 35 21.17 -23.39 4.10
CA PRO A 35 21.09 -22.80 2.76
C PRO A 35 21.15 -21.28 2.91
N LEU A 36 22.12 -20.66 2.23
CA LEU A 36 22.33 -19.22 2.28
C LEU A 36 20.97 -18.54 2.01
N LEU A 37 20.56 -17.67 2.93
CA LEU A 37 19.43 -16.78 2.74
C LEU A 37 19.60 -16.12 1.38
N VAL A 38 18.62 -16.34 0.48
CA VAL A 38 18.58 -15.71 -0.84
C VAL A 38 18.93 -14.23 -0.63
N PRO A 39 20.04 -13.74 -1.20
CA PRO A 39 20.47 -12.37 -0.98
C PRO A 39 19.27 -11.48 -1.27
N ASN A 40 18.99 -10.56 -0.35
CA ASN A 40 17.89 -9.61 -0.40
C ASN A 40 17.57 -9.34 -1.86
N ARG A 41 16.36 -9.71 -2.32
CA ARG A 41 15.88 -9.34 -3.65
C ARG A 41 16.14 -7.85 -3.79
N ALA A 42 17.25 -7.52 -4.44
CA ALA A 42 17.65 -6.15 -4.68
C ALA A 42 16.46 -5.54 -5.38
N ASP A 43 15.88 -4.55 -4.72
CA ASP A 43 14.91 -3.65 -5.30
C ASP A 43 13.92 -4.38 -6.21
N ALA A 44 12.96 -5.09 -5.60
CA ALA A 44 11.63 -5.03 -6.20
C ALA A 44 11.27 -3.54 -6.17
N ALA A 45 11.69 -2.84 -7.23
CA ALA A 45 11.50 -1.43 -7.39
C ALA A 45 10.08 -1.15 -6.95
N LEU A 46 9.95 -0.37 -5.86
CA LEU A 46 8.73 0.38 -5.65
C LEU A 46 8.41 0.96 -7.03
N PRO A 47 7.23 0.69 -7.62
CA PRO A 47 6.99 1.10 -8.99
C PRO A 47 7.20 2.61 -9.04
N ASP A 48 8.36 3.00 -9.59
CA ASP A 48 8.71 4.39 -9.83
C ASP A 48 7.63 4.88 -10.77
N THR A 49 6.83 5.83 -10.28
CA THR A 49 5.75 6.45 -11.05
C THR A 49 6.29 7.42 -12.09
N THR A 50 7.48 7.17 -12.64
CA THR A 50 8.19 8.05 -13.57
C THR A 50 9.07 7.26 -14.54
N SER A 51 8.51 6.25 -15.19
CA SER A 51 9.04 5.76 -16.47
C SER A 51 7.86 5.42 -17.38
N SER A 52 7.45 6.43 -18.14
CA SER A 52 6.62 6.27 -19.33
C SER A 52 7.46 5.59 -20.42
N GLU A 53 7.71 4.28 -20.27
CA GLU A 53 7.90 3.46 -21.46
C GLU A 53 6.51 3.27 -22.06
N ALA A 54 6.36 3.61 -23.34
CA ALA A 54 5.11 3.47 -24.07
C ALA A 54 4.72 2.00 -24.17
N GLY A 55 4.11 1.48 -23.10
CA GLY A 55 3.29 0.29 -23.14
C GLY A 55 2.14 0.51 -24.12
N THR A 56 1.56 -0.58 -24.60
CA THR A 56 0.27 -0.44 -25.27
C THR A 56 -0.74 0.14 -24.27
N PRO A 57 -1.61 1.10 -24.65
CA PRO A 57 -2.54 1.76 -23.73
C PRO A 57 -3.46 0.76 -23.00
N ASP A 58 -3.68 -0.42 -23.58
CA ASP A 58 -4.38 -1.54 -22.97
C ASP A 58 -3.62 -2.19 -21.81
N PHE A 59 -2.30 -2.33 -21.93
CA PHE A 59 -1.45 -2.88 -20.87
C PHE A 59 -1.42 -1.96 -19.65
N ASP A 60 -1.36 -0.64 -19.88
CA ASP A 60 -1.31 0.34 -18.81
C ASP A 60 -2.64 0.40 -18.04
N LEU A 61 -3.78 0.31 -18.73
CA LEU A 61 -5.10 0.27 -18.09
C LEU A 61 -5.30 -1.01 -17.26
N ALA A 62 -4.89 -2.18 -17.79
CA ALA A 62 -4.97 -3.45 -17.07
C ALA A 62 -4.08 -3.47 -15.82
N LYS A 63 -2.89 -2.86 -15.89
CA LYS A 63 -2.00 -2.68 -14.74
C LYS A 63 -2.65 -1.79 -13.68
N LEU A 64 -3.26 -0.69 -14.10
CA LEU A 64 -3.94 0.26 -13.20
C LEU A 64 -5.14 -0.38 -12.48
N GLU A 65 -5.94 -1.19 -13.19
CA GLU A 65 -7.02 -1.98 -12.60
C GLU A 65 -6.50 -2.98 -11.56
N LYS A 66 -5.41 -3.68 -11.86
CA LYS A 66 -4.77 -4.60 -10.91
C LYS A 66 -4.26 -3.88 -9.66
N ASP A 67 -3.65 -2.72 -9.83
CA ASP A 67 -3.15 -1.90 -8.72
C ASP A 67 -4.30 -1.34 -7.87
N PHE A 68 -5.41 -0.93 -8.49
CA PHE A 68 -6.63 -0.52 -7.80
C PHE A 68 -7.20 -1.65 -6.94
N GLU A 69 -7.38 -2.85 -7.51
CA GLU A 69 -7.89 -4.01 -6.77
C GLU A 69 -6.94 -4.45 -5.64
N ARG A 70 -5.63 -4.32 -5.84
CA ARG A 70 -4.64 -4.56 -4.78
C ARG A 70 -4.75 -3.52 -3.67
N ALA A 71 -4.88 -2.24 -4.02
CA ALA A 71 -5.02 -1.16 -3.05
C ALA A 71 -6.31 -1.30 -2.22
N LYS A 72 -7.42 -1.70 -2.85
CA LYS A 72 -8.69 -1.98 -2.18
C LYS A 72 -8.56 -3.08 -1.13
N ARG A 73 -8.03 -4.25 -1.52
CA ARG A 73 -7.75 -5.37 -0.61
C ARG A 73 -6.84 -4.96 0.56
N ASN A 74 -5.84 -4.11 0.29
CA ASN A 74 -4.94 -3.60 1.31
C ASN A 74 -5.68 -2.66 2.29
N ALA A 75 -6.54 -1.78 1.78
CA ALA A 75 -7.33 -0.86 2.61
C ALA A 75 -8.38 -1.59 3.46
N ASP A 76 -9.02 -2.64 2.94
CA ASP A 76 -10.05 -3.41 3.65
C ASP A 76 -9.53 -4.02 4.95
N GLY A 77 -8.32 -4.59 4.92
CA GLY A 77 -7.66 -5.15 6.11
C GLY A 77 -7.03 -4.11 7.04
N ALA A 78 -6.81 -2.88 6.58
CA ALA A 78 -6.04 -1.87 7.31
C ALA A 78 -6.71 -1.45 8.62
N LYS A 79 -8.05 -1.38 8.68
CA LYS A 79 -8.77 -0.99 9.90
C LYS A 79 -8.54 -1.98 11.05
N HIS A 80 -8.46 -3.27 10.74
CA HIS A 80 -8.14 -4.28 11.74
C HIS A 80 -6.71 -4.12 12.24
N LEU A 81 -5.74 -3.97 11.32
CA LEU A 81 -4.33 -3.75 11.64
C LEU A 81 -4.11 -2.51 12.52
N TYR A 82 -4.83 -1.42 12.25
CA TYR A 82 -4.80 -0.21 13.09
C TYR A 82 -5.31 -0.50 14.50
N ARG A 83 -6.43 -1.22 14.62
CA ARG A 83 -7.04 -1.54 15.93
C ARG A 83 -6.12 -2.39 16.81
N ILE A 84 -5.36 -3.32 16.22
CA ILE A 84 -4.41 -4.16 16.95
C ILE A 84 -3.03 -3.50 17.12
N GLY A 85 -2.86 -2.24 16.69
CA GLY A 85 -1.62 -1.47 16.85
C GLY A 85 -0.49 -1.86 15.91
N VAL A 86 -0.76 -2.62 14.85
CA VAL A 86 0.27 -3.03 13.87
C VAL A 86 0.63 -1.90 12.90
N ILE A 87 -0.34 -1.05 12.55
CA ILE A 87 -0.11 0.14 11.72
C ILE A 87 -0.57 1.40 12.44
N SER A 88 0.05 2.52 12.11
CA SER A 88 -0.35 3.83 12.58
C SER A 88 -1.64 4.33 11.91
N GLN A 89 -2.31 5.32 12.52
CA GLN A 89 -3.47 5.96 11.91
C GLN A 89 -3.12 6.66 10.57
N VAL A 90 -1.91 7.20 10.47
CA VAL A 90 -1.43 7.86 9.24
C VAL A 90 -1.34 6.86 8.09
N GLU A 91 -0.84 5.65 8.35
CA GLU A 91 -0.78 4.59 7.33
C GLU A 91 -2.17 4.10 6.92
N LEU A 92 -3.11 4.03 7.86
CA LEU A 92 -4.52 3.71 7.55
C LEU A 92 -5.12 4.74 6.59
N GLU A 93 -4.96 6.03 6.91
CA GLU A 93 -5.43 7.14 6.07
C GLU A 93 -4.76 7.15 4.70
N GLN A 94 -3.44 6.90 4.63
CA GLN A 94 -2.70 6.80 3.37
C GLN A 94 -3.19 5.65 2.49
N ARG A 95 -3.47 4.48 3.07
CA ARG A 95 -4.02 3.33 2.33
C ARG A 95 -5.40 3.65 1.77
N ALA A 96 -6.27 4.30 2.54
CA ALA A 96 -7.56 4.77 2.06
C ALA A 96 -7.42 5.81 0.94
N LEU A 97 -6.52 6.79 1.10
CA LEU A 97 -6.26 7.81 0.09
C LEU A 97 -5.72 7.22 -1.22
N ARG A 98 -4.88 6.17 -1.13
CA ARG A 98 -4.34 5.47 -2.31
C ARG A 98 -5.45 4.86 -3.16
N VAL A 99 -6.49 4.29 -2.55
CA VAL A 99 -7.65 3.75 -3.28
C VAL A 99 -8.34 4.86 -4.08
N VAL A 100 -8.62 5.99 -3.44
CA VAL A 100 -9.31 7.12 -4.10
C VAL A 100 -8.49 7.71 -5.24
N ARG A 101 -7.16 7.80 -5.07
CA ARG A 101 -6.26 8.26 -6.15
C ARG A 101 -6.31 7.33 -7.36
N LEU A 102 -6.14 6.03 -7.13
CA LEU A 102 -6.18 5.03 -8.21
C LEU A 102 -7.55 4.96 -8.89
N GLU A 103 -8.65 5.17 -8.15
CA GLU A 103 -10.01 5.27 -8.71
C GLU A 103 -10.13 6.46 -9.69
N ALA A 104 -9.61 7.63 -9.31
CA ALA A 104 -9.59 8.80 -10.17
C ALA A 104 -8.70 8.62 -11.40
N ASP A 105 -7.49 8.06 -11.21
CA ASP A 105 -6.57 7.79 -12.32
C ASP A 105 -7.20 6.80 -13.32
N LEU A 106 -7.86 5.75 -12.83
CA LEU A 106 -8.54 4.74 -13.64
C LEU A 106 -9.74 5.31 -14.41
N ALA A 107 -10.54 6.17 -13.76
CA ALA A 107 -11.64 6.86 -14.44
C ALA A 107 -11.12 7.79 -15.56
N ASN A 108 -10.02 8.50 -15.32
CA ASN A 108 -9.37 9.35 -16.31
C ASN A 108 -8.79 8.53 -17.48
N SER A 109 -8.07 7.43 -17.22
CA SER A 109 -7.53 6.57 -18.28
C SER A 109 -8.63 5.97 -19.16
N ARG A 110 -9.76 5.58 -18.57
CA ARG A 110 -10.94 5.11 -19.34
C ARG A 110 -11.52 6.20 -20.22
N LEU A 111 -11.61 7.43 -19.71
CA LEU A 111 -12.10 8.58 -20.48
C LEU A 111 -11.15 8.91 -21.65
N GLU A 112 -9.85 8.97 -21.42
CA GLU A 112 -8.87 9.26 -22.48
C GLU A 112 -8.88 8.19 -23.57
N ARG A 113 -8.92 6.91 -23.20
CA ARG A 113 -9.07 5.82 -24.16
C ARG A 113 -10.35 5.94 -24.99
N ALA A 114 -11.47 6.28 -24.36
CA ALA A 114 -12.73 6.45 -25.08
C ALA A 114 -12.69 7.66 -26.04
N LYS A 115 -12.03 8.76 -25.64
CA LYS A 115 -11.79 9.92 -26.52
C LYS A 115 -10.90 9.56 -27.72
N GLU A 116 -9.83 8.80 -27.51
CA GLU A 116 -8.94 8.33 -28.58
C GLU A 116 -9.69 7.44 -29.57
N GLN A 117 -10.51 6.52 -29.08
CA GLN A 117 -11.35 5.66 -29.92
C GLN A 117 -12.38 6.46 -30.71
N ALA A 118 -13.04 7.43 -30.08
CA ALA A 118 -13.98 8.32 -30.76
C ALA A 118 -13.29 9.18 -31.83
N ALA A 119 -12.08 9.68 -31.54
CA ALA A 119 -11.27 10.42 -32.50
C ALA A 119 -10.86 9.55 -33.70
N ALA A 120 -10.44 8.30 -33.46
CA ALA A 120 -10.07 7.34 -34.50
C ALA A 120 -11.27 6.95 -35.39
N VAL A 121 -12.47 6.80 -34.83
CA VAL A 121 -13.70 6.56 -35.62
C VAL A 121 -14.09 7.80 -36.42
N SER A 122 -13.89 9.01 -35.87
CA SER A 122 -14.24 10.27 -36.55
C SER A 122 -13.31 10.62 -37.73
N SER A 123 -12.06 10.16 -37.71
CA SER A 123 -11.10 10.39 -38.80
C SER A 123 -11.31 9.43 -39.98
N VAL A 124 -11.97 8.29 -39.76
CA VAL A 124 -12.41 7.38 -40.82
C VAL A 124 -13.75 7.90 -41.36
N MET A 125 -13.69 8.77 -42.37
CA MET A 125 -14.90 9.24 -43.07
C MET A 125 -15.62 8.07 -43.74
N VAL A 126 -16.72 7.60 -43.13
CA VAL A 126 -17.66 6.69 -43.79
C VAL A 126 -18.76 7.53 -44.45
N ASN A 127 -18.69 7.71 -45.77
CA ASN A 127 -19.76 8.29 -46.60
C ASN A 127 -20.27 9.70 -46.21
N GLY A 128 -19.44 10.57 -45.63
CA GLY A 128 -19.81 11.97 -45.39
C GLY A 128 -20.83 12.20 -44.26
N GLN A 129 -21.32 11.14 -43.61
CA GLN A 129 -21.94 11.23 -42.29
C GLN A 129 -20.86 10.94 -41.25
N ALA A 130 -20.66 11.87 -40.31
CA ALA A 130 -19.96 11.52 -39.08
C ALA A 130 -20.76 10.40 -38.41
N ALA A 131 -20.21 9.18 -38.36
CA ALA A 131 -20.74 8.06 -37.59
C ALA A 131 -20.54 8.32 -36.08
N ASN A 132 -21.04 9.45 -35.60
CA ASN A 132 -21.20 9.75 -34.20
C ASN A 132 -22.53 9.14 -33.77
N ASP A 133 -22.55 7.82 -33.55
CA ASP A 133 -23.69 7.13 -32.96
C ASP A 133 -24.06 7.80 -31.63
N GLU A 134 -25.35 8.06 -31.39
CA GLU A 134 -25.77 8.67 -30.10
C GLU A 134 -25.41 7.82 -28.89
N ARG A 135 -25.18 6.53 -29.11
CA ARG A 135 -24.62 5.62 -28.11
C ARG A 135 -23.19 5.97 -27.72
N THR A 136 -22.30 6.29 -28.67
CA THR A 136 -20.91 6.65 -28.35
C THR A 136 -20.84 8.00 -27.63
N LYS A 137 -21.69 8.96 -28.01
CA LYS A 137 -21.81 10.24 -27.28
C LYS A 137 -22.33 10.05 -25.86
N ALA A 138 -23.34 9.19 -25.68
CA ALA A 138 -23.86 8.88 -24.35
C ALA A 138 -22.80 8.19 -23.46
N ASP A 139 -22.06 7.24 -24.01
CA ASP A 139 -20.97 6.55 -23.31
C ASP A 139 -19.85 7.52 -22.90
N LEU A 140 -19.45 8.43 -23.80
CA LEU A 140 -18.47 9.48 -23.50
C LEU A 140 -18.96 10.44 -22.42
N ALA A 141 -20.24 10.83 -22.45
CA ALA A 141 -20.82 11.69 -21.42
C ALA A 141 -20.81 10.99 -20.05
N GLN A 142 -21.16 9.70 -20.00
CA GLN A 142 -21.14 8.91 -18.77
C GLN A 142 -19.71 8.77 -18.22
N LEU A 143 -18.72 8.48 -19.07
CA LEU A 143 -17.31 8.40 -18.66
C LEU A 143 -16.78 9.75 -18.18
N THR A 144 -17.20 10.84 -18.83
CA THR A 144 -16.84 12.20 -18.41
C THR A 144 -17.40 12.51 -17.03
N GLN A 145 -18.67 12.19 -16.80
CA GLN A 145 -19.29 12.36 -15.48
C GLN A 145 -18.61 11.51 -14.42
N ALA A 146 -18.27 10.26 -14.73
CA ALA A 146 -17.56 9.36 -13.81
C ALA A 146 -16.16 9.90 -13.45
N ALA A 147 -15.40 10.39 -14.44
CA ALA A 147 -14.09 11.00 -14.23
C ALA A 147 -14.18 12.26 -13.35
N GLN A 148 -15.15 13.15 -13.62
CA GLN A 148 -15.40 14.34 -12.80
C GLN A 148 -15.79 13.98 -11.36
N ALA A 149 -16.66 12.98 -11.19
CA ALA A 149 -17.07 12.52 -9.86
C ALA A 149 -15.88 11.93 -9.09
N ALA A 150 -15.02 11.14 -9.74
CA ALA A 150 -13.84 10.55 -9.14
C ALA A 150 -12.77 11.62 -8.80
N ALA A 151 -12.57 12.62 -9.67
CA ALA A 151 -11.71 13.77 -9.40
C ALA A 151 -12.19 14.57 -8.18
N ALA A 152 -13.49 14.92 -8.12
CA ALA A 152 -14.07 15.60 -6.97
C ALA A 152 -13.98 14.77 -5.68
N LYS A 153 -14.11 13.45 -5.77
CA LYS A 153 -13.92 12.54 -4.64
C LYS A 153 -12.47 12.56 -4.14
N ARG A 154 -11.50 12.52 -5.06
CA ARG A 154 -10.07 12.61 -4.75
C ARG A 154 -9.72 13.93 -4.07
N GLU A 155 -10.15 15.06 -4.62
CA GLU A 155 -9.91 16.37 -4.03
C GLU A 155 -10.44 16.47 -2.60
N ARG A 156 -11.70 16.03 -2.38
CA ARG A 156 -12.30 15.99 -1.04
C ARG A 156 -11.50 15.09 -0.09
N ALA A 157 -11.06 13.92 -0.55
CA ALA A 157 -10.27 13.01 0.26
C ALA A 157 -8.90 13.61 0.64
N GLU A 158 -8.23 14.29 -0.29
CA GLU A 158 -6.94 14.96 -0.04
C GLU A 158 -7.08 16.11 0.95
N LEU A 159 -8.14 16.91 0.84
CA LEU A 159 -8.46 17.96 1.82
C LEU A 159 -8.74 17.37 3.20
N ASN A 160 -9.57 16.33 3.30
CA ASN A 160 -9.90 15.71 4.58
C ASN A 160 -8.65 15.13 5.28
N VAL A 161 -7.74 14.51 4.53
CA VAL A 161 -6.48 13.99 5.07
C VAL A 161 -5.57 15.13 5.53
N ALA A 162 -5.49 16.23 4.79
CA ALA A 162 -4.71 17.40 5.19
C ALA A 162 -5.27 18.08 6.46
N GLU A 163 -6.59 18.21 6.57
CA GLU A 163 -7.27 18.75 7.75
C GLU A 163 -7.07 17.86 8.98
N ALA A 164 -7.22 16.54 8.83
CA ALA A 164 -6.97 15.58 9.89
C ALA A 164 -5.49 15.62 10.37
N ASN A 165 -4.54 15.78 9.44
CA ASN A 165 -3.13 15.95 9.80
C ASN A 165 -2.89 17.25 10.57
N LEU A 166 -3.45 18.38 10.12
CA LEU A 166 -3.31 19.66 10.82
C LEU A 166 -3.82 19.56 12.26
N HIS A 167 -5.02 19.00 12.45
CA HIS A 167 -5.61 18.80 13.77
C HIS A 167 -4.67 17.97 14.66
N ARG A 168 -4.16 16.85 14.14
CA ARG A 168 -3.23 15.98 14.86
C ARG A 168 -1.94 16.71 15.26
N GLN A 169 -1.37 17.52 14.38
CA GLN A 169 -0.17 18.31 14.70
C GLN A 169 -0.44 19.36 15.78
N GLN A 170 -1.63 19.98 15.76
CA GLN A 170 -2.04 20.93 16.80
C GLN A 170 -2.21 20.26 18.17
N GLU A 171 -2.82 19.07 18.21
CA GLU A 171 -2.94 18.27 19.43
C GLU A 171 -1.57 17.86 19.98
N LEU A 172 -0.68 17.38 19.10
CA LEU A 172 0.68 16.99 19.48
C LEU A 172 1.48 18.20 19.98
N LEU A 173 1.29 19.38 19.39
CA LEU A 173 1.92 20.61 19.87
C LEU A 173 1.39 21.00 21.25
N ALA A 174 0.09 20.85 21.50
CA ALA A 174 -0.53 21.18 22.78
C ALA A 174 0.01 20.32 23.94
N VAL A 175 0.33 19.04 23.66
CA VAL A 175 0.95 18.13 24.65
C VAL A 175 2.48 18.19 24.65
N GLY A 176 3.09 19.06 23.84
CA GLY A 176 4.53 19.28 23.77
C GLY A 176 5.32 18.21 23.02
N SER A 177 4.67 17.34 22.25
CA SER A 177 5.31 16.26 21.48
C SER A 177 5.62 16.62 20.02
N ALA A 178 5.04 17.69 19.48
CA ALA A 178 5.36 18.24 18.16
C ALA A 178 5.97 19.64 18.22
N ARG A 179 6.55 20.10 17.10
CA ARG A 179 7.16 21.43 16.97
C ARG A 179 6.22 22.38 16.23
N LYS A 180 6.36 23.69 16.46
CA LYS A 180 5.63 24.73 15.71
C LYS A 180 5.84 24.62 14.19
N SER A 181 7.01 24.16 13.75
CA SER A 181 7.32 23.89 12.34
C SER A 181 6.45 22.79 11.73
N ASP A 182 5.97 21.83 12.51
CA ASP A 182 5.16 20.72 12.01
C ASP A 182 3.74 21.19 11.71
N VAL A 183 3.18 22.02 12.61
CA VAL A 183 1.91 22.72 12.39
C VAL A 183 1.99 23.63 11.18
N ALA A 184 3.02 24.49 11.08
CA ALA A 184 3.19 25.39 9.95
C ALA A 184 3.27 24.65 8.60
N ARG A 185 3.96 23.51 8.55
CA ARG A 185 4.00 22.66 7.34
C ARG A 185 2.62 22.06 7.00
N ALA A 186 1.86 21.63 8.00
CA ALA A 186 0.51 21.11 7.78
C ALA A 186 -0.46 22.21 7.30
N GLU A 187 -0.37 23.41 7.86
CA GLU A 187 -1.15 24.58 7.43
C GLU A 187 -0.82 24.97 5.99
N GLN A 188 0.47 25.04 5.64
CA GLN A 188 0.90 25.31 4.27
C GLN A 188 0.33 24.26 3.30
N LYS A 189 0.41 22.97 3.66
CA LYS A 189 -0.11 21.90 2.80
C LYS A 189 -1.62 22.03 2.59
N LEU A 190 -2.36 22.36 3.64
CA LEU A 190 -3.80 22.60 3.55
C LEU A 190 -4.11 23.81 2.65
N ALA A 191 -3.36 24.90 2.80
CA ALA A 191 -3.52 26.10 2.00
C ALA A 191 -3.22 25.85 0.51
N GLU A 192 -2.16 25.10 0.19
CA GLU A 192 -1.84 24.67 -1.18
C GLU A 192 -3.00 23.91 -1.83
N LEU A 193 -3.59 22.94 -1.12
CA LEU A 193 -4.72 22.15 -1.63
C LEU A 193 -5.98 23.00 -1.80
N LYS A 194 -6.23 23.96 -0.90
CA LYS A 194 -7.37 24.89 -1.01
C LYS A 194 -7.17 25.89 -2.15
N ALA A 195 -5.93 26.32 -2.42
CA ALA A 195 -5.61 27.22 -3.52
C ALA A 195 -5.77 26.55 -4.89
N GLN A 196 -5.41 25.26 -5.02
CA GLN A 196 -5.56 24.51 -6.28
C GLN A 196 -7.02 24.34 -6.73
N LYS A 197 -7.98 24.56 -5.83
CA LYS A 197 -9.42 24.48 -6.12
C LYS A 197 -10.00 25.78 -6.71
N ASN A 198 -9.35 26.92 -6.48
CA ASN A 198 -9.81 28.24 -6.90
C ASN A 198 -9.15 28.67 -8.21
#